data_AF-A0A8C7F169-F1
#
_entry.id   AF-A0A8C7F169-F1
#
_cell.length_a   1.000
_cell.length_b   1.000
_cell.length_c   1.000
_cell.angle_alpha   90.00
_cell.angle_beta   90.00
_cell.angle_gamma   90.00
#
_symmetry.space_group_name_H-M   'P 1'
#
loop_
_entity.id
_entity.type
_entity.pdbx_description
1 polymer ?
#
loop_
_entity_poly.entity_id
_entity_poly.type
_entity_poly.pdbx_seq_one_letter_code
_entity_poly.pdbx_strand_id
1 'polypeptide(L)'
;MGKSKQIGNHNSTRKKSIGKTWKTKNYTKHLDQIHADMKPSAAAKLLKQEVDYDVTGSAQHYCLHCARYFVDVKALKEHFKTKVHKKRIKRLKDEPYTQAEADRAAGMGSYIPHKTVEVKTQDVEEKMD
;
A
#
# COMPACT_ATOMS: atom_id res chain seq x y z
N MET A 1 -54.01 -0.50 -2.52
CA MET A 1 -52.90 -0.69 -3.46
C MET A 1 -51.57 -0.60 -2.69
N GLY A 2 -51.04 -1.72 -2.18
CA GLY A 2 -49.77 -1.75 -1.45
C GLY A 2 -48.59 -1.93 -2.42
N LYS A 3 -47.50 -1.18 -2.23
CA LYS A 3 -46.29 -1.34 -3.04
C LYS A 3 -45.71 -2.75 -2.82
N SER A 4 -45.46 -3.50 -3.90
CA SER A 4 -44.85 -4.83 -3.84
C SER A 4 -43.40 -4.74 -3.34
N LYS A 5 -42.97 -5.72 -2.53
CA LYS A 5 -41.60 -5.77 -1.99
C LYS A 5 -40.63 -6.12 -3.13
N GLN A 6 -39.55 -5.35 -3.25
CA GLN A 6 -38.45 -5.63 -4.18
C GLN A 6 -37.64 -6.83 -3.65
N ILE A 7 -37.84 -8.02 -4.22
CA ILE A 7 -37.08 -9.24 -3.91
C ILE A 7 -35.89 -9.31 -4.87
N GLY A 8 -34.67 -9.51 -4.36
CA GLY A 8 -33.45 -9.63 -5.16
C GLY A 8 -32.84 -8.30 -5.66
N ASN A 9 -33.60 -7.20 -5.66
CA ASN A 9 -33.12 -5.86 -6.06
C ASN A 9 -32.74 -4.99 -4.86
N HIS A 10 -31.96 -5.54 -3.92
CA HIS A 10 -31.41 -4.78 -2.80
C HIS A 10 -30.09 -4.14 -3.22
N ASN A 11 -30.18 -3.01 -3.95
CA ASN A 11 -29.00 -2.24 -4.29
C ASN A 11 -28.29 -1.78 -3.01
N SER A 12 -27.15 -2.41 -2.70
CA SER A 12 -26.23 -1.94 -1.67
C SER A 12 -25.75 -0.56 -2.10
N THR A 13 -26.36 0.48 -1.54
CA THR A 13 -26.01 1.86 -1.89
C THR A 13 -24.51 2.04 -1.63
N ARG A 14 -23.78 2.64 -2.59
CA ARG A 14 -22.31 2.81 -2.52
C ARG A 14 -21.82 3.38 -1.19
N LYS A 15 -22.64 4.22 -0.52
CA LYS A 15 -22.37 4.76 0.83
C LYS A 15 -22.30 3.69 1.94
N LYS A 16 -23.10 2.61 1.89
CA LYS A 16 -23.06 1.51 2.88
C LYS A 16 -21.81 0.63 2.76
N SER A 17 -21.15 0.63 1.60
CA SER A 17 -19.94 -0.16 1.33
C SER A 17 -18.66 0.50 1.86
N ILE A 18 -18.53 1.84 1.75
CA ILE A 18 -17.28 2.56 2.10
C ILE A 18 -16.91 2.39 3.57
N GLY A 19 -17.89 2.47 4.48
CA GLY A 19 -17.66 2.26 5.91
C GLY A 19 -17.17 0.85 6.26
N LYS A 20 -17.42 -0.16 5.41
CA LYS A 20 -16.87 -1.52 5.58
C LYS A 20 -15.39 -1.58 5.19
N THR A 21 -14.99 -0.84 4.16
CA THR A 21 -13.61 -0.79 3.68
C THR A 21 -12.71 -0.02 4.65
N TRP A 22 -13.21 1.04 5.29
CA TRP A 22 -12.42 1.89 6.19
C TRP A 22 -12.36 1.36 7.64
N LYS A 23 -12.88 0.16 7.91
CA LYS A 23 -12.77 -0.45 9.24
C LYS A 23 -11.32 -0.79 9.55
N THR A 24 -10.93 -0.64 10.82
CA THR A 24 -9.59 -0.96 11.34
C THR A 24 -9.14 -2.40 11.05
N LYS A 25 -10.07 -3.36 11.03
CA LYS A 25 -9.74 -4.76 10.68
C LYS A 25 -9.30 -4.99 9.23
N ASN A 26 -9.63 -4.07 8.32
CA ASN A 26 -9.29 -4.14 6.90
C ASN A 26 -8.20 -3.13 6.54
N TYR A 27 -7.48 -2.65 7.55
CA TYR A 27 -6.56 -1.55 7.40
C TYR A 27 -5.30 -1.96 6.64
N THR A 28 -4.79 -1.04 5.84
CA THR A 28 -3.58 -1.23 5.04
C THR A 28 -2.45 -0.38 5.57
N LYS A 29 -1.20 -0.82 5.36
CA LYS A 29 -0.03 -0.03 5.75
C LYS A 29 -0.07 1.40 5.20
N HIS A 30 0.28 2.34 6.07
CA HIS A 30 0.36 3.76 5.74
C HIS A 30 1.60 4.09 4.91
N LEU A 31 1.64 5.32 4.38
CA LEU A 31 2.76 5.78 3.56
C LEU A 31 4.05 5.93 4.40
N ASP A 32 3.98 6.52 5.59
CA ASP A 32 5.09 6.66 6.54
C ASP A 32 5.70 5.31 6.95
N GLN A 33 4.86 4.32 7.24
CA GLN A 33 5.28 2.95 7.52
C GLN A 33 6.03 2.34 6.33
N ILE A 34 5.56 2.58 5.10
CA ILE A 34 6.21 2.09 3.89
C ILE A 34 7.54 2.80 3.64
N HIS A 35 7.67 4.08 3.97
CA HIS A 35 8.95 4.78 3.94
C HIS A 35 9.96 4.18 4.93
N ALA A 36 9.49 3.73 6.11
CA ALA A 36 10.35 3.00 7.04
C ALA A 36 10.77 1.63 6.47
N ASP A 37 9.84 0.90 5.86
CA ASP A 37 10.08 -0.39 5.21
C ASP A 37 11.02 -0.28 3.99
N MET A 38 11.04 0.87 3.31
CA MET A 38 11.90 1.14 2.14
C MET A 38 13.38 1.31 2.50
N LYS A 39 13.71 1.56 3.78
CA LYS A 39 15.11 1.66 4.23
C LYS A 39 15.84 0.34 3.98
N PRO A 40 17.10 0.35 3.55
CA PRO A 40 17.80 -0.84 3.04
C PRO A 40 17.81 -2.02 4.03
N SER A 41 17.96 -1.75 5.32
CA SER A 41 17.91 -2.77 6.38
C SER A 41 16.56 -3.46 6.49
N ALA A 42 15.45 -2.71 6.41
CA ALA A 42 14.10 -3.26 6.48
C ALA A 42 13.71 -3.92 5.15
N ALA A 43 14.05 -3.28 4.03
CA ALA A 43 13.78 -3.76 2.69
C ALA A 43 14.43 -5.13 2.44
N ALA A 44 15.68 -5.33 2.86
CA ALA A 44 16.38 -6.61 2.70
C ALA A 44 15.66 -7.75 3.45
N LYS A 45 15.17 -7.49 4.66
CA LYS A 45 14.42 -8.47 5.47
C LYS A 45 13.06 -8.80 4.85
N LEU A 46 12.37 -7.80 4.33
CA LEU A 46 11.04 -7.95 3.71
C LEU A 46 11.11 -8.58 2.31
N LEU A 47 12.21 -8.40 1.58
CA LEU A 47 12.43 -9.04 0.28
C LEU A 47 12.87 -10.49 0.40
N LYS A 48 13.63 -10.82 1.46
CA LYS A 48 14.16 -12.16 1.71
C LYS A 48 13.48 -12.77 2.94
N GLN A 49 12.15 -12.83 2.91
CA GLN A 49 11.36 -13.46 3.97
C GLN A 49 11.48 -14.98 3.91
N GLU A 50 11.41 -15.60 5.08
CA GLU A 50 11.26 -17.05 5.19
C GLU A 50 9.94 -17.50 4.58
N VAL A 51 9.88 -18.77 4.18
CA VAL A 51 8.70 -19.36 3.54
C VAL A 51 7.56 -19.44 4.56
N ASP A 52 6.51 -18.68 4.33
CA ASP A 52 5.31 -18.64 5.18
C ASP A 52 4.07 -19.12 4.42
N TYR A 53 3.57 -20.30 4.77
CA TYR A 53 2.46 -20.96 4.09
C TYR A 53 1.09 -20.30 4.30
N ASP A 54 0.92 -19.47 5.33
CA ASP A 54 -0.35 -18.78 5.59
C ASP A 54 -0.55 -17.58 4.66
N VAL A 55 0.51 -17.14 3.99
CA VAL A 55 0.52 -15.96 3.12
C VAL A 55 0.55 -16.37 1.65
N THR A 56 -0.09 -15.56 0.82
CA THR A 56 -0.12 -15.77 -0.64
C THR A 56 1.28 -15.86 -1.23
N GLY A 57 1.54 -16.87 -2.07
CA GLY A 57 2.85 -17.08 -2.70
C GLY A 57 3.96 -17.38 -1.70
N SER A 58 3.61 -17.95 -0.54
CA SER A 58 4.52 -18.32 0.55
C SER A 58 5.44 -17.19 1.04
N ALA A 59 4.93 -15.95 1.01
CA ALA A 59 5.65 -14.70 1.27
C ALA A 59 6.87 -14.41 0.35
N GLN A 60 7.09 -15.19 -0.71
CA GLN A 60 8.26 -15.04 -1.59
C GLN A 60 8.12 -13.92 -2.63
N HIS A 61 6.90 -13.55 -3.00
CA HIS A 61 6.65 -12.54 -4.02
C HIS A 61 5.96 -11.31 -3.43
N TYR A 62 6.77 -10.41 -2.86
CA TYR A 62 6.31 -9.24 -2.14
C TYR A 62 6.67 -7.91 -2.82
N CYS A 63 5.69 -7.00 -2.89
CA CYS A 63 5.91 -5.63 -3.35
C CYS A 63 6.05 -4.67 -2.15
N LEU A 64 7.21 -4.05 -1.97
CA LEU A 64 7.49 -3.12 -0.86
C LEU A 64 6.57 -1.90 -0.91
N HIS A 65 6.38 -1.31 -2.09
CA HIS A 65 5.65 -0.04 -2.24
C HIS A 65 4.15 -0.17 -1.97
N CYS A 66 3.58 -1.33 -2.29
CA CYS A 66 2.15 -1.60 -2.14
C CYS A 66 1.82 -2.46 -0.91
N ALA A 67 2.84 -2.97 -0.21
CA ALA A 67 2.70 -3.88 0.92
C ALA A 67 1.76 -5.06 0.63
N ARG A 68 1.99 -5.74 -0.51
CA ARG A 68 1.11 -6.80 -1.00
C ARG A 68 1.92 -8.00 -1.49
N TYR A 69 1.43 -9.18 -1.15
CA TYR A 69 1.92 -10.47 -1.62
C TYR A 69 1.23 -10.91 -2.91
N PHE A 70 1.96 -11.63 -3.75
CA PHE A 70 1.52 -12.17 -5.03
C PHE A 70 1.78 -13.68 -5.08
N VAL A 71 1.08 -14.38 -5.97
CA VAL A 71 1.21 -15.84 -6.10
C VAL A 71 2.48 -16.22 -6.86
N ASP A 72 2.82 -15.48 -7.92
CA ASP A 72 3.95 -15.76 -8.81
C ASP A 72 4.76 -14.50 -9.14
N VAL A 73 6.00 -14.69 -9.60
CA VAL A 73 6.87 -13.63 -10.14
C VAL A 73 6.21 -12.89 -11.33
N LYS A 74 5.49 -13.61 -12.20
CA LYS A 74 4.80 -13.02 -13.36
C LYS A 74 3.74 -12.00 -12.93
N ALA A 75 2.92 -12.36 -11.94
CA ALA A 75 1.89 -11.47 -11.39
C ALA A 75 2.50 -10.22 -10.73
N LEU A 76 3.65 -10.36 -10.07
CA LEU A 76 4.39 -9.24 -9.49
C LEU A 76 4.95 -8.31 -10.57
N LYS A 77 5.50 -8.85 -11.66
CA LYS A 77 5.96 -8.05 -12.81
C LYS A 77 4.82 -7.31 -13.50
N GLU A 78 3.67 -7.95 -13.67
CA GLU A 78 2.47 -7.30 -14.21
C GLU A 78 1.97 -6.19 -13.30
N HIS A 79 1.99 -6.42 -11.98
CA HIS A 79 1.62 -5.42 -10.98
C HIS A 79 2.43 -4.12 -11.14
N PHE A 80 3.74 -4.20 -11.37
CA PHE A 80 4.58 -3.01 -11.57
C PHE A 80 4.17 -2.15 -12.77
N LYS A 81 3.60 -2.77 -13.82
CA LYS A 81 3.12 -2.05 -15.01
C LYS A 81 1.80 -1.32 -14.77
N THR A 82 1.01 -1.73 -13.78
CA THR A 82 -0.33 -1.19 -13.51
C THR A 82 -0.32 0.27 -13.06
N LYS A 83 -1.43 0.98 -13.33
CA LYS A 83 -1.62 2.37 -12.90
C LYS A 83 -1.63 2.53 -11.39
N VAL A 84 -2.11 1.52 -10.65
CA VAL A 84 -2.18 1.55 -9.18
C VAL A 84 -0.78 1.63 -8.58
N HIS A 85 0.12 0.79 -9.06
CA HIS A 85 1.51 0.78 -8.61
C HIS A 85 2.22 2.10 -8.96
N LYS A 86 2.10 2.55 -10.22
CA LYS A 86 2.67 3.83 -10.67
C LYS A 86 2.15 5.03 -9.85
N LYS A 87 0.88 5.02 -9.46
CA LYS A 87 0.29 6.05 -8.59
C LYS A 87 0.85 5.96 -7.17
N ARG A 88 1.15 4.75 -6.67
CA ARG A 88 1.76 4.55 -5.35
C ARG A 88 3.19 5.08 -5.31
N ILE A 89 4.00 4.80 -6.32
CA ILE A 89 5.36 5.36 -6.45
C ILE A 89 5.29 6.88 -6.44
N LYS A 90 4.39 7.49 -7.24
CA LYS A 90 4.22 8.95 -7.25
C LYS A 90 3.90 9.53 -5.87
N ARG A 91 3.10 8.84 -5.06
CA ARG A 91 2.78 9.28 -3.68
C ARG A 91 3.94 9.10 -2.70
N LEU A 92 4.81 8.12 -2.94
CA LEU A 92 6.00 7.87 -2.12
C LEU A 92 7.18 8.78 -2.52
N LYS A 93 7.05 9.58 -3.58
CA LYS A 93 8.06 10.59 -3.93
C LYS A 93 8.05 11.77 -2.97
N ASP A 94 6.96 12.00 -2.27
CA ASP A 94 6.87 13.08 -1.31
C ASP A 94 7.31 12.55 0.06
N GLU A 95 8.02 13.38 0.84
CA GLU A 95 8.35 13.04 2.23
C GLU A 95 7.07 12.71 3.01
N PRO A 96 7.05 11.63 3.82
CA PRO A 96 5.86 11.27 4.56
C PRO A 96 5.52 12.33 5.60
N TYR A 97 4.23 12.68 5.65
CA TYR A 97 3.70 13.59 6.67
C TYR A 97 3.94 13.04 8.08
N THR A 98 4.39 13.89 8.99
CA THR A 98 4.67 13.52 10.38
C THR A 98 3.93 14.41 11.37
N GLN A 99 3.74 13.93 12.60
CA GLN A 99 3.11 14.72 13.66
C GLN A 99 3.87 16.04 13.91
N ALA A 100 5.20 16.01 13.86
CA ALA A 100 6.01 17.22 14.01
C ALA A 100 5.72 18.28 12.93
N GLU A 101 5.32 17.87 11.73
CA GLU A 101 4.87 18.80 10.69
C GLU A 101 3.50 19.41 11.02
N ALA A 102 2.59 18.61 11.59
CA ALA A 102 1.30 19.10 12.10
C ALA A 102 1.49 20.15 13.20
N ASP A 103 2.38 19.87 14.14
CA ASP A 103 2.67 20.74 15.28
C ASP A 103 3.28 22.08 14.81
N ARG A 104 4.20 22.03 13.83
CA ARG A 104 4.75 23.24 13.19
C ARG A 104 3.67 24.05 12.49
N ALA A 105 2.75 23.41 11.77
CA ALA A 105 1.63 24.09 11.11
C ALA A 105 0.66 24.75 12.12
N ALA A 106 0.55 24.18 13.33
CA ALA A 106 -0.19 24.77 14.45
C ALA A 106 0.57 25.92 15.16
N GLY A 107 1.76 26.30 14.70
CA GLY A 107 2.59 27.36 15.27
C GLY A 107 3.59 26.90 16.32
N MET A 108 3.72 25.59 16.57
CA MET A 108 4.69 25.00 17.50
C MET A 108 6.01 24.64 16.78
N GLY A 109 6.61 25.60 16.07
CA GLY A 109 7.94 25.42 15.44
C GLY A 109 8.18 26.28 14.19
N SER A 110 9.27 25.99 13.48
CA SER A 110 9.67 26.71 12.26
C SER A 110 9.21 25.99 10.98
N TYR A 111 8.95 26.75 9.91
CA TYR A 111 8.62 26.20 8.60
C TYR A 111 9.82 25.47 7.99
N ILE A 112 9.58 24.26 7.47
CA ILE A 112 10.56 23.47 6.72
C ILE A 112 9.92 23.12 5.37
N PRO A 113 10.58 23.40 4.24
CA PRO A 113 10.04 23.04 2.94
C PRO A 113 10.06 21.52 2.74
N HIS A 114 9.05 21.01 2.05
CA HIS A 114 8.95 19.60 1.68
C HIS A 114 10.12 19.18 0.78
N LYS A 115 10.62 17.96 0.98
CA LYS A 115 11.66 17.37 0.13
C LYS A 115 11.08 16.27 -0.75
N THR A 116 11.61 16.17 -1.96
CA THR A 116 11.30 15.07 -2.86
C THR A 116 12.28 13.93 -2.66
N VAL A 117 11.74 12.71 -2.59
CA VAL A 117 12.46 11.45 -2.47
C VAL A 117 12.41 10.73 -3.81
N GLU A 118 13.57 10.30 -4.31
CA GLU A 118 13.64 9.48 -5.51
C GLU A 118 13.30 8.02 -5.18
N VAL A 119 12.10 7.58 -5.55
CA VAL A 119 11.67 6.20 -5.39
C VAL A 119 11.74 5.47 -6.72
N LYS A 120 12.63 4.48 -6.80
CA LYS A 120 12.75 3.54 -7.91
C LYS A 120 11.96 2.26 -7.59
N THR A 121 11.46 1.61 -8.64
CA THR A 121 10.83 0.28 -8.51
C THR A 121 11.87 -0.77 -8.14
N GLN A 122 11.44 -1.77 -7.38
CA GLN A 122 12.26 -2.92 -7.03
C GLN A 122 12.67 -3.70 -8.28
N ASP A 123 13.95 -4.05 -8.38
CA ASP A 123 14.45 -4.96 -9.39
C ASP A 123 14.12 -6.40 -8.99
N VAL A 124 13.57 -7.18 -9.93
CA VAL A 124 13.28 -8.60 -9.72
C VAL A 124 14.51 -9.37 -10.15
N GLU A 125 15.27 -9.89 -9.18
CA GLU A 125 16.36 -10.82 -9.45
C GLU A 125 15.76 -12.14 -9.97
N GLU A 126 15.80 -12.34 -11.29
CA GLU A 126 15.56 -13.66 -11.86
C GLU A 126 16.84 -14.48 -11.67
N LYS A 127 16.81 -15.43 -10.74
CA LYS A 127 17.78 -16.53 -10.77
C LYS A 127 17.50 -17.31 -12.05
N MET A 128 18.32 -17.05 -13.07
CA MET A 128 18.46 -17.89 -14.25
C MET A 128 19.17 -19.17 -13.79
N ASP A 129 18.38 -20.14 -13.33
CA ASP A 129 18.78 -21.53 -13.23
C ASP A 129 18.18 -22.30 -14.43
#